data_AF-A0A7C7U4S2-F1
#
_entry.id   AF-A0A7C7U4S2-F1
#
_cell.length_a   1.000
_cell.length_b   1.000
_cell.length_c   1.000
_cell.angle_alpha   90.00
_cell.angle_beta   90.00
_cell.angle_gamma   90.00
#
_symmetry.space_group_name_H-M   'P 1'
#
loop_
_entity.id
_entity.type
_entity.pdbx_description
1 polymer ?
#
loop_
_entity_poly.entity_id
_entity_poly.type
_entity_poly.pdbx_seq_one_letter_code
_entity_poly.pdbx_strand_id
1 'polypeptide(L)'
;MERNDRIQIRVDEGGMEARVTLLEGPAFSIEDFQVHLAEMGQDIFGEPVPAAPLEELSINHGDDIVIDEAGHLVSKRTGARTILRDGKIDVVDHHIHPGSVDLASGNLKTKGSLEVARDVTSGMTV
;
A
#
# COMPACT_ATOMS: atom_id res chain seq x y z
N MET A 1 14.43 8.54 15.94
CA MET A 1 14.22 9.19 14.64
C MET A 1 13.07 8.45 13.99
N GLU A 2 11.86 9.01 14.05
CA GLU A 2 10.66 8.39 13.47
C GLU A 2 10.78 8.43 11.94
N ARG A 3 10.79 7.25 11.30
CA ARG A 3 10.71 7.14 9.85
C ARG A 3 9.24 6.94 9.51
N ASN A 4 8.62 7.96 8.94
CA ASN A 4 7.30 7.87 8.35
C ASN A 4 7.48 7.44 6.89
N ASP A 5 6.86 6.33 6.52
CA ASP A 5 6.85 5.88 5.13
C ASP A 5 5.98 6.83 4.30
N ARG A 6 6.48 7.27 3.14
CA ARG A 6 5.77 8.18 2.24
C ARG A 6 5.48 7.48 0.91
N ILE A 7 4.21 7.46 0.53
CA ILE A 7 3.76 7.00 -0.78
C ILE A 7 3.41 8.23 -1.61
N GLN A 8 4.12 8.45 -2.71
CA GLN A 8 3.83 9.55 -3.62
C GLN A 8 3.03 9.06 -4.82
N ILE A 9 1.86 9.66 -5.05
CA ILE A 9 1.09 9.51 -6.28
C ILE A 9 1.30 10.80 -7.07
N ARG A 10 2.04 10.73 -8.18
CA ARG A 10 2.12 11.86 -9.13
C ARG A 10 1.18 11.61 -10.29
N VAL A 11 0.40 12.64 -10.60
CA VAL A 11 -0.39 12.76 -11.82
C VAL A 11 0.24 13.91 -12.60
N ASP A 12 0.91 13.61 -13.71
CA ASP A 12 1.58 14.63 -14.53
C ASP A 12 0.55 15.49 -15.29
N GLU A 13 0.90 16.75 -15.60
CA GLU A 13 0.01 17.78 -16.20
C GLU A 13 -0.54 17.45 -17.61
N GLY A 14 -0.22 16.27 -18.15
CA GLY A 14 -0.85 15.69 -19.34
C GLY A 14 -1.93 14.63 -19.03
N GLY A 15 -2.20 14.36 -17.75
CA GLY A 15 -3.23 13.43 -17.29
C GLY A 15 -3.04 11.98 -17.75
N MET A 16 -1.80 11.53 -17.99
CA MET A 16 -1.51 10.30 -18.76
C MET A 16 -0.79 9.17 -18.00
N GLU A 17 -0.34 9.39 -16.75
CA GLU A 17 0.24 8.31 -15.93
C GLU A 17 0.08 8.64 -14.43
N ALA A 18 -0.47 7.72 -13.65
CA ALA A 18 -0.43 7.79 -12.18
C ALA A 18 0.67 6.84 -11.70
N ARG A 19 1.81 7.40 -11.28
CA ARG A 19 2.91 6.60 -10.71
C ARG A 19 2.84 6.63 -9.20
N VAL A 20 2.65 5.46 -8.61
CA VAL A 20 2.79 5.27 -7.17
C VAL A 20 4.27 4.97 -6.90
N THR A 21 4.96 5.91 -6.27
CA THR A 21 6.39 5.80 -5.95
C THR A 21 6.57 5.70 -4.44
N LEU A 22 7.22 4.64 -3.98
CA LEU A 22 7.61 4.47 -2.59
C LEU A 22 8.85 5.33 -2.32
N LEU A 23 8.75 6.34 -1.46
CA LEU A 23 9.86 7.27 -1.23
C LEU A 23 10.87 6.73 -0.20
N GLU A 24 10.44 6.00 0.84
CA GLU A 24 11.33 5.35 1.83
C GLU A 24 10.69 4.08 2.46
N GLY A 25 11.53 3.07 2.78
CA GLY A 25 11.14 1.79 3.42
C GLY A 25 11.53 0.54 2.60
N PRO A 26 11.63 -0.67 3.19
CA PRO A 26 11.95 -1.89 2.45
C PRO A 26 10.92 -2.12 1.33
N ALA A 27 11.45 -2.39 0.14
CA ALA A 27 10.74 -2.33 -1.14
C ALA A 27 9.57 -3.33 -1.21
N PHE A 28 8.37 -2.82 -1.48
CA PHE A 28 7.29 -3.59 -2.08
C PHE A 28 7.07 -3.06 -3.50
N SER A 29 6.91 -3.95 -4.47
CA SER A 29 6.58 -3.58 -5.85
C SER A 29 5.09 -3.24 -5.94
N ILE A 30 4.79 -2.08 -6.51
CA ILE A 30 3.42 -1.61 -6.73
C ILE A 30 3.01 -2.03 -8.14
N GLU A 31 2.86 -3.35 -8.35
CA GLU A 31 2.56 -3.90 -9.69
C GLU A 31 1.05 -3.94 -10.01
N ASP A 32 0.15 -3.67 -9.05
CA ASP A 32 -1.30 -3.91 -9.24
C ASP A 32 -2.17 -2.66 -9.53
N PHE A 33 -1.62 -1.44 -9.55
CA PHE A 33 -2.40 -0.25 -9.89
C PHE A 33 -2.14 0.20 -11.34
N GLN A 34 -2.82 -0.45 -12.30
CA GLN A 34 -2.90 0.05 -13.67
C GLN A 34 -4.09 1.01 -13.82
N VAL A 35 -3.84 2.31 -13.67
CA VAL A 35 -4.83 3.34 -13.98
C VAL A 35 -4.85 3.53 -15.50
N HIS A 36 -5.97 3.19 -16.14
CA HIS A 36 -6.20 3.48 -17.55
C HIS A 36 -6.92 4.82 -17.67
N LEU A 37 -6.28 5.79 -18.31
CA LEU A 37 -6.84 7.13 -18.46
C LEU A 37 -7.65 7.18 -19.76
N ALA A 38 -8.77 7.90 -19.74
CA ALA A 38 -9.63 8.04 -20.90
C ALA A 38 -8.98 8.99 -21.93
N GLU A 39 -8.74 8.51 -23.15
CA GLU A 39 -8.28 9.35 -24.25
C GLU A 39 -9.44 10.04 -24.95
N MET A 40 -9.18 11.21 -25.55
CA MET A 40 -10.17 11.83 -26.44
C MET A 40 -10.38 10.92 -27.66
N GLY A 41 -11.63 10.53 -27.92
CA GLY A 41 -11.98 9.75 -29.10
C GLY A 41 -12.17 10.64 -30.32
N GLN A 42 -12.36 10.03 -31.48
CA GLN A 42 -12.93 10.69 -32.65
C GLN A 42 -14.19 9.95 -33.06
N ASP A 43 -15.22 10.68 -33.45
CA ASP A 43 -16.40 10.06 -34.04
C ASP A 43 -16.12 9.61 -35.48
N ILE A 44 -17.12 9.02 -36.13
CA ILE A 44 -16.99 8.55 -37.52
C ILE A 44 -16.78 9.68 -38.55
N PHE A 45 -16.93 10.94 -38.14
CA PHE A 45 -16.73 12.13 -38.95
C PHE A 45 -15.39 12.82 -38.67
N GLY A 46 -14.58 12.29 -37.75
CA GLY A 46 -13.31 12.87 -37.34
C GLY A 46 -13.44 14.01 -36.33
N GLU A 47 -14.65 14.27 -35.83
CA GLU A 47 -14.86 15.28 -34.79
C GLU A 47 -14.41 14.72 -33.43
N PRO A 48 -13.74 15.55 -32.59
CA PRO A 48 -13.25 15.10 -31.31
C PRO A 48 -14.43 14.77 -30.36
N VAL A 49 -14.41 13.57 -29.80
CA VAL A 49 -15.31 13.14 -28.73
C VAL A 49 -14.57 13.35 -27.40
N PRO A 50 -15.05 14.24 -26.53
CA PRO A 50 -14.41 14.48 -25.24
C PRO A 50 -14.36 13.19 -24.43
N ALA A 51 -13.21 12.94 -23.79
CA ALA A 51 -13.04 11.82 -22.89
C ALA A 51 -14.09 11.88 -21.78
N ALA A 52 -14.58 10.71 -21.36
CA ALA A 52 -15.41 10.63 -20.17
C ALA A 52 -14.62 11.21 -18.97
N PRO A 53 -15.26 12.00 -18.09
CA PRO A 53 -14.59 12.51 -16.91
C PRO A 53 -14.03 11.32 -16.12
N LEU A 54 -12.77 11.44 -15.70
CA LEU A 54 -12.13 10.42 -14.87
C LEU A 54 -12.92 10.28 -13.57
N GLU A 55 -13.25 9.05 -13.20
CA GLU A 55 -13.77 8.79 -11.87
C GLU A 55 -12.70 9.13 -10.84
N GLU A 56 -13.10 9.80 -9.78
CA GLU A 56 -12.19 10.16 -8.69
C GLU A 56 -11.67 8.87 -8.05
N LEU A 57 -10.35 8.70 -8.02
CA LEU A 57 -9.73 7.51 -7.44
C LEU A 57 -9.97 7.49 -5.93
N SER A 58 -10.96 6.71 -5.50
CA SER A 58 -11.25 6.51 -4.08
C SER A 58 -10.37 5.40 -3.51
N ILE A 59 -9.42 5.77 -2.66
CA ILE A 59 -8.56 4.82 -1.95
C ILE A 59 -9.13 4.61 -0.55
N ASN A 60 -9.57 3.38 -0.26
CA ASN A 60 -9.98 3.00 1.09
C ASN A 60 -8.73 2.84 1.97
N HIS A 61 -8.63 3.64 3.04
CA HIS A 61 -7.47 3.62 3.93
C HIS A 61 -7.84 3.60 5.40
N GLY A 62 -6.94 2.99 6.19
CA GLY A 62 -6.93 2.77 7.63
C GLY A 62 -7.19 4.02 8.47
N ASP A 63 -7.55 3.81 9.73
CA ASP A 63 -7.70 4.92 10.68
C ASP A 63 -6.32 5.52 11.02
N ASP A 64 -5.27 4.72 10.87
CA ASP A 64 -3.86 5.10 11.05
C ASP A 64 -3.23 5.70 9.79
N ILE A 65 -4.03 5.99 8.76
CA ILE A 65 -3.59 6.64 7.53
C ILE A 65 -4.37 7.94 7.34
N VAL A 66 -3.67 8.96 6.82
CA VAL A 66 -4.26 10.22 6.33
C VAL A 66 -3.78 10.50 4.92
N ILE A 67 -4.58 11.26 4.18
CA ILE A 67 -4.16 11.84 2.90
C ILE A 67 -3.70 13.28 3.19
N ASP A 68 -2.48 13.63 2.75
CA ASP A 68 -1.96 14.99 2.87
C ASP A 68 -2.51 15.91 1.77
N GLU A 69 -2.20 17.21 1.83
CA GLU A 69 -2.67 18.21 0.85
C GLU A 69 -2.20 17.94 -0.58
N ALA A 70 -1.14 17.13 -0.75
CA ALA A 70 -0.61 16.74 -2.05
C ALA A 70 -1.15 15.37 -2.53
N GLY A 71 -2.11 14.78 -1.80
CA GLY A 71 -2.72 13.50 -2.17
C GLY A 71 -1.90 12.27 -1.76
N HIS A 72 -0.90 12.41 -0.88
CA HIS A 72 -0.10 11.28 -0.41
C HIS A 72 -0.78 10.56 0.75
N LEU A 73 -0.73 9.22 0.74
CA LEU A 73 -1.07 8.44 1.94
C LEU A 73 0.11 8.48 2.91
N VAL A 74 -0.16 8.97 4.12
CA VAL A 74 0.82 9.14 5.19
C VAL A 74 0.37 8.36 6.43
N SER A 75 1.25 7.53 6.95
CA SER A 75 1.03 6.81 8.21
C SER A 75 1.08 7.76 9.40
N LYS A 76 0.10 7.67 10.30
CA LYS A 76 0.08 8.39 11.59
C LYS A 76 0.98 7.74 12.64
N ARG A 77 1.40 6.50 12.42
CA ARG A 77 2.20 5.71 13.36
C ARG A 77 3.21 4.83 12.65
N THR A 78 4.22 4.39 13.40
CA THR A 78 5.13 3.32 12.97
C THR A 78 4.43 1.96 13.03
N GLY A 79 4.71 1.10 12.05
CA GLY A 79 4.19 -0.27 11.98
C GLY A 79 4.50 -0.93 10.63
N ALA A 80 3.93 -2.12 10.40
CA ALA A 80 3.96 -2.79 9.11
C ALA A 80 2.76 -2.35 8.26
N ARG A 81 3.02 -2.09 6.99
CA ARG A 81 1.98 -1.79 6.00
C ARG A 81 1.26 -3.06 5.58
N THR A 82 -0.06 -2.99 5.40
CA THR A 82 -0.86 -4.13 4.95
C THR A 82 -2.05 -3.69 4.10
N ILE A 83 -2.60 -4.62 3.34
CA ILE A 83 -3.92 -4.50 2.69
C ILE A 83 -4.86 -5.44 3.43
N LEU A 84 -5.88 -4.89 4.07
CA LEU A 84 -6.88 -5.64 4.80
C LEU A 84 -7.80 -6.41 3.84
N ARG A 85 -8.56 -7.37 4.37
CA ARG A 85 -9.43 -8.24 3.56
C ARG A 85 -10.54 -7.49 2.81
N ASP A 86 -10.91 -6.30 3.29
CA ASP A 86 -11.87 -5.39 2.66
C ASP A 86 -11.23 -4.48 1.60
N GLY A 87 -9.93 -4.65 1.31
CA GLY A 87 -9.18 -3.85 0.35
C GLY A 87 -8.63 -2.54 0.93
N LYS A 88 -8.81 -2.27 2.23
CA LYS A 88 -8.33 -1.07 2.90
C LYS A 88 -6.82 -1.15 3.14
N ILE A 89 -6.06 -0.14 2.72
CA ILE A 89 -4.64 -0.01 3.08
C ILE A 89 -4.57 0.40 4.56
N ASP A 90 -3.76 -0.24 5.40
CA ASP A 90 -3.61 0.13 6.81
C ASP A 90 -2.18 -0.07 7.33
N VAL A 91 -1.92 0.46 8.52
CA VAL A 91 -0.68 0.24 9.29
C VAL A 91 -1.02 -0.61 10.50
N VAL A 92 -0.41 -1.79 10.60
CA VAL A 92 -0.58 -2.73 11.72
C VAL A 92 0.69 -2.84 12.55
N ASP A 93 0.60 -3.41 13.75
CA ASP A 93 1.80 -3.64 14.56
C ASP A 93 2.74 -4.62 13.86
N HIS A 94 4.04 -4.36 13.97
CA HIS A 94 5.09 -5.23 13.47
C HIS A 94 5.85 -5.81 14.66
N HIS A 95 5.64 -7.09 14.94
CA HIS A 95 6.32 -7.79 16.01
C HIS A 95 7.51 -8.57 15.45
N ILE A 96 8.69 -8.39 16.05
CA ILE A 96 9.88 -9.16 15.71
C ILE A 96 10.18 -10.11 16.86
N HIS A 97 10.05 -11.41 16.61
CA HIS A 97 10.50 -12.45 17.53
C HIS A 97 11.97 -12.76 17.24
N PRO A 98 12.90 -12.43 18.15
CA PRO A 98 14.34 -12.47 17.85
C PRO A 98 14.93 -13.89 17.85
N GLY A 99 14.21 -14.87 18.41
CA GLY A 99 14.66 -16.25 18.57
C GLY A 99 13.95 -17.22 17.64
N SER A 100 14.32 -18.50 17.74
CA SER A 100 13.58 -19.56 17.07
C SER A 100 12.19 -19.74 17.69
N VAL A 101 11.26 -20.27 16.91
CA VAL A 101 9.98 -20.74 17.42
C VAL A 101 10.11 -22.23 17.71
N ASP A 102 10.13 -22.59 18.99
CA ASP A 102 10.37 -23.94 19.49
C ASP A 102 9.57 -24.25 20.76
N LEU A 103 9.85 -25.37 21.42
CA LEU A 103 9.16 -25.77 22.66
C LEU A 103 9.41 -24.81 23.84
N ALA A 104 10.45 -23.97 23.78
CA ALA A 104 10.73 -22.97 24.81
C ALA A 104 9.94 -21.68 24.56
N SER A 105 9.86 -21.21 23.31
CA SER A 105 9.05 -20.02 22.96
C SER A 105 7.56 -20.32 22.86
N GLY A 106 7.20 -21.54 22.44
CA GLY A 106 5.85 -21.95 22.09
C GLY A 106 5.35 -21.36 20.76
N ASN A 107 4.08 -21.61 20.47
CA ASN A 107 3.39 -21.06 19.29
C ASN A 107 3.17 -19.56 19.42
N LEU A 108 3.30 -18.84 18.31
CA LEU A 108 3.09 -17.40 18.27
C LEU A 108 1.72 -17.06 17.69
N LYS A 109 1.15 -15.94 18.16
CA LYS A 109 -0.06 -15.33 17.60
C LYS A 109 0.11 -13.82 17.61
N THR A 110 -0.10 -13.20 16.44
CA THR A 110 -0.10 -11.74 16.31
C THR A 110 -1.44 -11.26 15.75
N LYS A 111 -1.82 -10.02 16.08
CA LYS A 111 -2.93 -9.32 15.44
C LYS A 111 -2.49 -8.52 14.20
N GLY A 112 -1.19 -8.44 13.95
CA GLY A 112 -0.58 -7.66 12.86
C GLY A 112 0.46 -8.48 12.10
N SER A 113 1.58 -7.85 11.77
CA SER A 113 2.73 -8.49 11.14
C SER A 113 3.60 -9.18 12.20
N LEU A 114 4.12 -10.36 11.88
CA LEU A 114 5.09 -11.10 12.69
C LEU A 114 6.28 -11.46 11.81
N GLU A 115 7.46 -11.03 12.24
CA GLU A 115 8.74 -11.48 11.73
C GLU A 115 9.38 -12.40 12.75
N VAL A 116 9.84 -13.57 12.29
CA VAL A 116 10.65 -14.48 13.10
C VAL A 116 12.07 -14.40 12.56
N ALA A 117 13.01 -13.94 13.40
CA ALA A 117 14.38 -13.71 12.98
C ALA A 117 15.21 -15.01 12.81
N ARG A 118 14.65 -16.15 13.22
CA ARG A 118 15.27 -17.48 13.23
C ARG A 118 14.26 -18.55 12.79
N ASP A 119 14.60 -19.82 13.02
CA ASP A 119 13.83 -20.94 12.50
C ASP A 119 12.50 -21.14 13.24
N VAL A 120 11.48 -21.55 12.48
CA VAL A 120 10.26 -22.15 13.04
C VAL A 120 10.44 -23.66 13.03
N THR A 121 10.59 -24.26 14.21
CA THR A 121 10.84 -25.69 14.35
C THR A 121 9.60 -26.53 14.04
N SER A 122 9.80 -27.79 13.67
CA SER A 122 8.70 -28.68 13.27
C SER A 122 7.67 -28.84 14.39
N GLY A 123 6.39 -28.73 14.03
CA GLY A 123 5.26 -28.82 14.95
C GLY A 123 4.88 -27.50 15.63
N MET A 124 5.62 -26.42 15.39
CA MET A 124 5.25 -25.07 15.86
C MET A 124 4.36 -24.34 14.85
N THR A 125 3.60 -23.36 15.34
CA THR A 125 2.71 -22.50 14.54
C THR A 125 2.97 -21.02 14.84
N VAL A 126 2.85 -20.19 13.80
CA VAL A 126 2.96 -18.73 13.82
C VAL A 126 1.77 -18.08 13.13
#